data_AF-A0A3B8WH57-F1
#
_entry.id   AF-A0A3B8WH57-F1
#
_cell.length_a   1.000
_cell.length_b   1.000
_cell.length_c   1.000
_cell.angle_alpha   90.00
_cell.angle_beta   90.00
_cell.angle_gamma   90.00
#
_symmetry.space_group_name_H-M   'P 1'
#
loop_
_entity.id
_entity.type
_entity.pdbx_description
1 polymer ?
#
loop_
_entity_poly.entity_id
_entity_poly.type
_entity_poly.pdbx_seq_one_letter_code
_entity_poly.pdbx_strand_id
1 'polypeptide(L)'
;SLHSFMREHLEERLTLNQLAELSGLSPAHFATRYREQTGTSPIQHFLHLKVERACELLDTTSQSFADISRQLGYDDAYYFSRLFKKVMGKSPTDYRHTARH
;
A
#
# COMPACT_ATOMS: atom_id res chain seq x y z
N SER A 1 15.92 7.16 1.25
CA SER A 1 14.86 8.01 1.86
C SER A 1 13.74 7.10 2.36
N LEU A 2 12.88 7.59 3.25
CA LEU A 2 11.74 6.81 3.79
C LEU A 2 10.84 6.22 2.69
N HIS A 3 10.66 6.95 1.59
CA HIS A 3 9.93 6.46 0.42
C HIS A 3 10.60 5.25 -0.26
N SER A 4 11.94 5.24 -0.40
CA SER A 4 12.65 4.06 -0.95
C SER A 4 12.49 2.85 -0.05
N PHE A 5 12.67 3.06 1.26
CA PHE A 5 12.46 2.02 2.26
C PHE A 5 11.05 1.41 2.14
N MET A 6 10.01 2.24 2.12
CA MET A 6 8.64 1.75 1.94
C MET A 6 8.48 0.90 0.65
N ARG A 7 9.10 1.28 -0.46
CA ARG A 7 9.01 0.50 -1.71
C ARG A 7 9.76 -0.84 -1.65
N GLU A 8 10.90 -0.88 -0.96
CA GLU A 8 11.68 -2.11 -0.77
C GLU A 8 10.97 -3.10 0.16
N HIS A 9 10.11 -2.60 1.05
CA HIS A 9 9.38 -3.39 2.05
C HIS A 9 7.89 -3.58 1.71
N LEU A 10 7.50 -3.54 0.42
CA LEU A 10 6.11 -3.71 -0.02
C LEU A 10 5.50 -5.08 0.30
N GLU A 11 6.31 -6.07 0.64
CA GLU A 11 5.82 -7.40 1.03
C GLU A 11 5.49 -7.48 2.54
N GLU A 12 5.84 -6.44 3.30
CA GLU A 12 5.68 -6.40 4.76
C GLU A 12 4.54 -5.50 5.22
N ARG A 13 4.06 -5.73 6.45
CA ARG A 13 3.16 -4.79 7.14
C ARG A 13 3.92 -3.85 8.06
N LEU A 14 4.35 -2.73 7.50
CA LEU A 14 4.94 -1.66 8.29
C LEU A 14 3.88 -0.93 9.12
N THR A 15 4.15 -0.83 10.41
CA THR A 15 3.35 -0.08 11.39
C THR A 15 3.89 1.35 11.53
N LEU A 16 3.06 2.25 12.09
CA LEU A 16 3.49 3.62 12.35
C LEU A 16 4.71 3.66 13.29
N ASN A 17 4.75 2.74 14.26
CA ASN A 17 5.84 2.63 15.21
C ASN A 17 7.17 2.29 14.54
N GLN A 18 7.18 1.30 13.65
CA GLN A 18 8.39 0.92 12.90
C GLN A 18 8.90 2.07 12.02
N LEU A 19 7.99 2.80 11.37
CA LEU A 19 8.36 3.94 10.53
C LEU A 19 8.88 5.14 11.35
N ALA A 20 8.33 5.34 12.55
CA ALA A 20 8.75 6.40 13.46
C ALA A 20 10.14 6.12 14.07
N GLU A 21 10.41 4.86 14.39
CA GLU A 21 11.72 4.39 14.89
C GLU A 21 12.83 4.70 13.89
N LEU A 22 12.62 4.45 12.60
CA LEU A 22 13.56 4.80 11.53
C LEU A 22 13.84 6.31 11.43
N SER A 23 12.92 7.14 11.93
CA SER A 23 13.02 8.60 11.90
C SER A 23 13.56 9.18 13.21
N GLY A 24 13.78 8.35 14.25
CA GLY A 24 14.17 8.80 15.58
C GLY A 24 13.12 9.67 16.28
N LEU A 25 11.84 9.55 15.89
CA LEU A 25 10.74 10.36 16.41
C LEU A 25 9.73 9.47 17.13
N SER A 26 8.98 10.06 18.06
CA SER A 26 7.78 9.40 18.57
C SER A 26 6.76 9.20 17.44
N PRO A 27 5.90 8.15 17.49
CA PRO A 27 4.91 7.89 16.45
C PRO A 27 4.00 9.07 16.12
N ALA A 28 3.59 9.82 17.14
CA ALA A 28 2.75 11.01 16.97
C ALA A 28 3.50 12.16 16.27
N HIS A 29 4.73 12.46 16.70
CA HIS A 29 5.53 13.52 16.09
C HIS A 29 5.90 13.17 14.65
N PHE A 30 6.24 11.91 14.40
CA PHE A 30 6.51 11.39 13.07
C PHE A 30 5.29 11.53 12.15
N ALA A 31 4.11 11.08 12.58
CA ALA A 31 2.89 11.19 11.77
C ALA A 31 2.56 12.64 11.40
N THR A 32 2.68 13.57 12.37
CA THR A 32 2.44 14.99 12.15
C THR A 32 3.44 15.58 11.16
N ARG A 33 4.74 15.41 11.39
CA ARG A 33 5.79 15.93 10.51
C ARG A 33 5.71 15.35 9.10
N TYR A 34 5.44 14.06 8.99
CA TYR A 34 5.27 13.40 7.71
C TYR A 34 4.09 13.97 6.93
N ARG A 35 2.96 14.22 7.59
CA ARG A 35 1.77 14.81 6.96
C ARG A 35 1.98 16.27 6.57
N GLU A 36 2.69 17.05 7.38
CA GLU A 36 3.07 18.43 7.03
C GLU A 36 3.93 18.48 5.76
N GLN A 37 4.79 17.49 5.55
CA GLN A 37 5.70 17.43 4.39
C GLN A 37 5.06 16.80 3.14
N THR A 38 4.19 15.79 3.31
CA THR A 38 3.69 14.96 2.20
C THR A 38 2.19 15.11 1.94
N GLY A 39 1.46 15.79 2.81
CA GLY A 39 0.00 15.92 2.74
C GLY A 39 -0.78 14.68 3.20
N THR A 40 -0.10 13.55 3.51
CA THR A 40 -0.76 12.29 3.89
C THR A 40 -0.14 11.66 5.13
N SER A 41 -0.83 10.71 5.77
CA SER A 41 -0.19 9.91 6.82
C SER A 41 0.78 8.88 6.21
N PRO A 42 1.85 8.49 6.91
CA PRO A 42 2.83 7.53 6.39
C PRO A 42 2.22 6.16 6.08
N ILE A 43 1.21 5.73 6.85
CA ILE A 43 0.48 4.47 6.60
C ILE A 43 -0.41 4.58 5.37
N GLN A 44 -1.05 5.73 5.15
CA GLN A 44 -1.84 5.95 3.95
C GLN A 44 -0.97 6.01 2.70
N HIS A 45 0.19 6.65 2.77
CA HIS A 45 1.14 6.64 1.67
C HIS A 45 1.62 5.22 1.38
N PHE A 46 2.01 4.45 2.41
CA PHE A 46 2.42 3.06 2.21
C PHE A 46 1.30 2.20 1.60
N LEU A 47 0.04 2.42 1.98
CA LEU A 47 -1.10 1.79 1.33
C LEU A 47 -1.18 2.15 -0.16
N HIS A 48 -0.98 3.42 -0.54
CA HIS A 48 -0.98 3.82 -1.95
C HIS A 48 0.11 3.09 -2.74
N LEU A 49 1.33 3.01 -2.22
CA LEU A 49 2.43 2.28 -2.88
C LEU A 49 2.10 0.79 -3.08
N LYS A 50 1.44 0.16 -2.10
CA LYS A 50 0.97 -1.23 -2.25
C LYS A 50 -0.15 -1.36 -3.28
N VAL A 51 -1.06 -0.40 -3.36
CA VAL A 51 -2.12 -0.39 -4.37
C VAL A 51 -1.55 -0.18 -5.77
N GLU A 52 -0.58 0.73 -5.93
CA GLU A 52 0.15 0.91 -7.19
C GLU A 52 0.81 -0.40 -7.63
N ARG A 53 1.52 -1.08 -6.70
CA ARG A 53 2.12 -2.38 -7.00
C ARG A 53 1.09 -3.46 -7.33
N ALA A 54 -0.07 -3.46 -6.67
CA ALA A 54 -1.16 -4.37 -6.99
C ALA A 54 -1.71 -4.11 -8.40
N CYS A 55 -1.85 -2.85 -8.83
CA CYS A 55 -2.22 -2.50 -10.20
C CYS A 55 -1.21 -3.03 -11.22
N GLU A 56 0.09 -2.78 -11.00
CA GLU A 56 1.15 -3.31 -11.87
C GLU A 56 1.07 -4.83 -12.03
N LEU A 57 0.88 -5.56 -10.93
CA LEU A 57 0.73 -7.02 -10.95
C LEU A 57 -0.57 -7.47 -11.63
N LEU A 58 -1.66 -6.71 -11.46
CA LEU A 58 -2.93 -6.98 -12.11
C LEU A 58 -2.84 -6.83 -13.64
N ASP A 59 -2.05 -5.85 -14.11
CA ASP A 59 -1.87 -5.51 -15.53
C ASP A 59 -0.85 -6.41 -16.23
N THR A 60 0.24 -6.75 -15.54
CA THR A 60 1.38 -7.46 -16.15
C THR A 60 1.35 -8.98 -15.95
N THR A 61 0.45 -9.50 -15.12
CA THR A 61 0.39 -10.92 -14.79
C THR A 61 -1.04 -11.48 -14.80
N SER A 62 -1.14 -12.81 -14.72
CA SER A 62 -2.41 -13.52 -14.52
C SER A 62 -2.65 -13.95 -13.07
N GLN A 63 -1.87 -13.44 -12.10
CA GLN A 63 -2.00 -13.82 -10.69
C GLN A 63 -3.40 -13.48 -10.15
N SER A 64 -3.91 -14.30 -9.23
CA SER A 64 -5.17 -13.96 -8.55
C SER A 64 -4.95 -12.79 -7.60
N PHE A 65 -5.99 -11.99 -7.35
CA PHE A 65 -5.88 -10.90 -6.38
C PHE A 65 -5.57 -11.42 -4.96
N ALA A 66 -5.96 -12.65 -4.64
CA ALA A 66 -5.61 -13.28 -3.37
C ALA A 66 -4.09 -13.56 -3.26
N ASP A 67 -3.44 -13.98 -4.34
CA ASP A 67 -1.99 -14.19 -4.37
C ASP A 67 -1.24 -12.86 -4.25
N ILE A 68 -1.69 -11.84 -5.01
CA ILE A 68 -1.15 -10.47 -4.95
C ILE A 68 -1.30 -9.90 -3.53
N SER A 69 -2.44 -10.13 -2.88
CA SER A 69 -2.68 -9.67 -1.50
C SER A 69 -1.64 -10.27 -0.55
N ARG A 70 -1.41 -11.59 -0.62
CA ARG A 70 -0.41 -12.26 0.23
C ARG A 70 1.01 -11.78 -0.08
N GLN A 71 1.35 -11.61 -1.35
CA GLN A 71 2.65 -11.05 -1.74
C GLN A 71 2.86 -9.65 -1.14
N LEU A 72 1.81 -8.85 -1.01
CA LEU A 72 1.87 -7.51 -0.43
C LEU A 72 1.62 -7.47 1.09
N GLY A 73 1.76 -8.60 1.78
CA GLY A 73 1.62 -8.68 3.23
C GLY A 73 0.17 -8.56 3.73
N TYR A 74 -0.82 -8.93 2.91
CA TYR A 74 -2.22 -9.02 3.32
C TYR A 74 -2.72 -10.47 3.26
N ASP A 75 -2.82 -11.11 4.43
CA ASP A 75 -3.39 -12.46 4.56
C ASP A 75 -4.88 -12.50 4.21
N ASP A 76 -5.60 -11.44 4.59
CA ASP A 76 -7.01 -11.23 4.24
C ASP A 76 -7.13 -10.44 2.94
N ALA A 77 -7.32 -11.17 1.84
CA ALA A 77 -7.54 -10.60 0.51
C ALA A 77 -8.84 -9.78 0.41
N TYR A 78 -9.88 -10.11 1.21
CA TYR A 78 -11.12 -9.33 1.24
C TYR A 78 -10.89 -7.97 1.88
N TYR A 79 -10.11 -7.92 2.97
CA TYR A 79 -9.68 -6.66 3.57
C TYR A 79 -8.86 -5.82 2.60
N PHE A 80 -7.86 -6.40 1.92
CA PHE A 80 -7.07 -5.65 0.95
C PHE A 80 -7.89 -5.19 -0.26
N SER A 81 -8.86 -5.97 -0.72
CA SER A 81 -9.79 -5.59 -1.79
C SER A 81 -10.61 -4.34 -1.43
N ARG A 82 -11.08 -4.24 -0.17
CA ARG A 82 -11.78 -3.03 0.31
C ARG A 82 -10.87 -1.80 0.33
N LEU A 83 -9.62 -1.97 0.74
CA LEU A 83 -8.63 -0.88 0.72
C LEU A 83 -8.28 -0.47 -0.71
N PHE A 84 -8.02 -1.43 -1.60
CA PHE A 84 -7.80 -1.21 -3.01
C PHE A 84 -8.94 -0.41 -3.63
N LYS A 85 -10.20 -0.84 -3.41
CA LYS A 85 -11.38 -0.12 -3.90
C LYS A 85 -11.48 1.30 -3.35
N LYS A 86 -11.12 1.52 -2.08
CA LYS A 86 -11.10 2.87 -1.48
C LYS A 86 -10.11 3.80 -2.18
N VAL A 87 -8.96 3.26 -2.63
CA VAL A 87 -7.92 4.04 -3.31
C VAL A 87 -8.23 4.20 -4.81
N MET A 88 -8.64 3.13 -5.49
CA MET A 88 -8.83 3.11 -6.95
C MET A 88 -10.24 3.47 -7.41
N GLY A 89 -11.21 3.53 -6.51
CA GLY A 89 -12.63 3.75 -6.83
C GLY A 89 -13.37 2.54 -7.41
N LYS A 90 -12.66 1.46 -7.77
CA LYS A 90 -13.21 0.22 -8.35
C LYS A 90 -12.60 -1.03 -7.71
N SER A 91 -13.31 -2.14 -7.76
CA SER A 91 -12.79 -3.39 -7.20
C SER A 91 -11.61 -3.92 -8.03
N PRO A 92 -10.75 -4.79 -7.49
CA PRO A 92 -9.67 -5.40 -8.26
C PRO A 92 -10.15 -6.16 -9.50
N THR A 93 -11.31 -6.82 -9.40
CA THR A 93 -11.94 -7.53 -10.52
C THR A 93 -12.36 -6.54 -11.61
N ASP A 94 -13.09 -5.48 -11.25
CA ASP A 94 -13.51 -4.44 -12.20
C ASP A 94 -12.30 -3.75 -12.83
N TYR A 95 -11.27 -3.48 -12.04
CA TYR A 95 -10.00 -2.91 -12.51
C TYR A 95 -9.40 -3.76 -13.64
N ARG A 96 -9.22 -5.06 -13.41
CA ARG A 96 -8.63 -5.99 -14.40
C ARG A 96 -9.47 -6.13 -15.66
N HIS A 97 -10.80 -6.09 -15.55
CA HIS A 97 -11.67 -6.11 -16.73
C HIS A 97 -11.51 -4.85 -17.58
N THR A 98 -11.35 -3.67 -16.95
CA THR A 98 -11.15 -2.42 -17.70
C THR A 98 -9.78 -2.30 -18.37
N ALA A 99 -8.72 -2.88 -17.81
CA ALA A 99 -7.36 -2.79 -18.36
C ALA A 99 -7.11 -3.72 -19.57
N ARG A 100 -8.01 -4.69 -19.81
CA ARG A 100 -7.87 -5.71 -20.87
C ARG A 100 -8.61 -5.35 -22.18
N HIS A 101 -9.09 -4.12 -22.31
CA HIS A 101 -9.72 -3.56 -23.50
C HIS A 101 -8.89 -2.39 -24.03
#